data_AF-G7I942-F1
#
_entry.id   AF-G7I942-F1
#
_cell.length_a   1.000
_cell.length_b   1.000
_cell.length_c   1.000
_cell.angle_alpha   90.00
_cell.angle_beta   90.00
_cell.angle_gamma   90.00
#
_symmetry.space_group_name_H-M   'P 1'
#
loop_
_entity.id
_entity.type
_entity.pdbx_description
1 polymer ?
#
loop_
_entity_poly.entity_id
_entity_poly.type
_entity_poly.pdbx_seq_one_letter_code
_entity_poly.pdbx_strand_id
1 'polypeptide(L)'
;MLSSPILVSLALLISLPLVLFLSQQLLPQFTFPFSPDADDLALFHHPTTSVVSPGGVFHNRFISSKPTQRASPSLISAARRLLASALLDDPLNQYFALVSQHCVPLLSFRFVYNYLFKNQLMSLASFSDFNLLYPSFIEILSEDPNLYERYNARGENVMLPEVPFEDFRVGSQFFILNRKHAKVVVRDYKLWKKFRIPCVNLDSCYPEEHYFPTLLSMEDLNGCTGFTLTRVNWTGCWDGHPHLYTPEEVSPELIRQLRVSNSSYSYLFARKFSPECLAPLMDIADDVIFRD
;
A
#
# COMPACT_ATOMS: atom_id res chain seq x y z
N MET A 1 -4.83 57.63 20.36
CA MET A 1 -4.27 56.42 20.99
C MET A 1 -4.78 55.22 20.20
N LEU A 2 -3.98 54.70 19.27
CA LEU A 2 -4.28 53.46 18.56
C LEU A 2 -4.00 52.29 19.49
N SER A 3 -4.97 51.40 19.62
CA SER A 3 -4.94 50.26 20.53
C SER A 3 -3.82 49.27 20.14
N SER A 4 -3.11 48.77 21.17
CA SER A 4 -1.99 47.82 21.10
C SER A 4 -2.14 46.60 20.16
N PRO A 5 -3.33 46.04 19.87
CA PRO A 5 -3.45 44.88 18.98
C PRO A 5 -3.17 45.22 17.51
N ILE A 6 -3.49 46.44 17.07
CA ILE A 6 -3.40 46.81 15.65
C ILE A 6 -1.94 46.98 15.23
N LEU A 7 -1.09 47.52 16.11
CA LEU A 7 0.34 47.67 15.84
C LEU A 7 1.06 46.32 15.71
N VAL A 8 0.67 45.33 16.52
CA VAL A 8 1.26 43.99 16.49
C VAL A 8 0.84 43.23 15.22
N SER A 9 -0.42 43.33 14.82
CA SER A 9 -0.89 42.74 13.56
C SER A 9 -0.26 43.40 12.33
N LEU A 10 -0.05 44.72 12.35
CA LEU A 10 0.60 45.42 11.24
C LEU A 10 2.10 45.07 11.14
N ALA A 11 2.79 44.92 12.27
CA ALA A 11 4.19 44.48 12.29
C ALA A 11 4.36 43.05 11.74
N LEU A 12 3.46 42.12 12.09
CA LEU A 12 3.44 40.75 11.58
C LEU A 12 3.14 40.68 10.07
N LEU A 13 2.19 41.49 9.59
CA LEU A 13 1.85 41.58 8.16
C LEU A 13 3.00 42.13 7.30
N ILE A 14 3.83 43.01 7.86
CA ILE A 14 4.97 43.61 7.15
C ILE A 14 6.22 42.72 7.25
N SER A 15 6.41 41.98 8.35
CA SER A 15 7.60 41.13 8.53
C SER A 15 7.53 39.79 7.80
N LEU A 16 6.33 39.21 7.63
CA LEU A 16 6.18 37.87 7.04
C LEU A 16 6.61 37.80 5.56
N PRO A 17 6.29 38.78 4.69
CA PRO A 17 6.76 38.77 3.30
C PRO A 17 8.28 38.96 3.20
N LEU A 18 8.88 39.77 4.08
CA LEU A 18 10.33 40.01 4.10
C LEU A 18 11.12 38.76 4.51
N VAL A 19 10.62 37.99 5.49
CA VAL A 19 11.23 36.72 5.91
C VAL A 19 11.12 35.65 4.82
N LEU A 20 9.99 35.61 4.09
CA LEU A 20 9.81 34.69 2.96
C LEU A 20 10.67 35.09 1.75
N PHE A 21 10.86 36.39 1.50
CA PHE A 21 11.66 36.87 0.38
C PHE A 21 13.17 36.72 0.63
N LEU A 22 13.64 36.96 1.86
CA LEU A 22 15.06 36.85 2.22
C LEU A 22 15.50 35.39 2.48
N SER A 23 14.59 34.50 2.90
CA SER A 23 14.93 33.09 3.11
C SER A 23 15.23 32.33 1.81
N GLN A 24 14.65 32.76 0.68
CA GLN A 24 14.94 32.20 -0.64
C GLN A 24 16.31 32.62 -1.20
N GLN A 25 16.93 33.68 -0.68
CA GLN A 25 18.19 34.22 -1.22
C GLN A 25 19.46 33.75 -0.47
N LEU A 26 19.32 33.05 0.65
CA LEU A 26 20.45 32.63 1.50
C LEU A 26 20.74 31.11 1.46
N LEU A 27 19.98 30.34 0.69
CA LEU A 27 20.25 28.92 0.47
C LEU A 27 20.93 28.73 -0.90
N PRO A 28 22.10 28.07 -0.99
CA PRO A 28 22.72 27.78 -2.27
C PRO A 28 21.81 26.86 -3.10
N GLN A 29 21.34 27.36 -4.25
CA GLN A 29 20.70 26.53 -5.27
C GLN A 29 21.76 25.66 -5.93
N PHE A 30 21.91 24.43 -5.45
CA PHE A 30 22.53 23.37 -6.22
C PHE A 30 21.46 22.73 -7.10
N THR A 31 21.60 22.92 -8.41
CA THR A 31 20.80 22.22 -9.42
C THR A 31 21.50 20.91 -9.81
N PHE A 32 20.86 19.79 -9.50
CA PHE A 32 21.05 18.52 -10.21
C PHE A 32 19.67 17.91 -10.51
N PRO A 33 19.50 17.22 -11.65
CA PRO A 33 18.19 16.84 -12.15
C PRO A 33 17.77 15.48 -11.57
N PHE A 34 16.97 15.49 -10.51
CA PHE A 34 16.14 14.35 -10.12
C PHE A 34 14.77 14.85 -9.68
N SER A 35 13.72 14.14 -10.13
CA SER A 35 12.32 14.46 -9.86
C SER A 35 12.01 14.34 -8.35
N PRO A 36 11.45 15.38 -7.69
CA PRO A 36 11.21 15.40 -6.24
C PRO A 36 9.96 14.64 -5.77
N ASP A 37 9.36 13.78 -6.59
CA ASP A 37 8.06 13.15 -6.30
C ASP A 37 8.14 11.81 -5.50
N ALA A 38 9.28 11.48 -4.90
CA ALA A 38 9.47 10.21 -4.17
C ALA A 38 9.63 10.40 -2.65
N ASP A 39 9.06 11.47 -2.10
CA ASP A 39 9.19 11.85 -0.69
C ASP A 39 8.36 10.99 0.29
N ASP A 40 7.84 9.82 -0.07
CA ASP A 40 7.01 8.98 0.85
C ASP A 40 7.28 7.46 0.75
N LEU A 41 8.51 7.07 0.41
CA LEU A 41 8.88 5.65 0.34
C LEU A 41 9.52 5.17 1.66
N ALA A 42 8.78 4.38 2.44
CA ALA A 42 9.30 3.65 3.60
C ALA A 42 9.70 2.23 3.22
N LEU A 43 10.96 1.85 3.49
CA LEU A 43 11.50 0.53 3.14
C LEU A 43 11.44 -0.43 4.33
N PHE A 44 10.86 -1.61 4.12
CA PHE A 44 10.89 -2.72 5.07
C PHE A 44 12.03 -3.68 4.71
N HIS A 45 12.80 -4.15 5.70
CA HIS A 45 13.81 -5.18 5.48
C HIS A 45 13.56 -6.40 6.37
N HIS A 46 13.97 -7.57 5.90
CA HIS A 46 14.01 -8.77 6.71
C HIS A 46 15.25 -8.74 7.63
N PRO A 47 15.15 -9.09 8.93
CA PRO A 47 16.22 -8.85 9.91
C PRO A 47 17.37 -9.85 9.93
N THR A 48 17.41 -10.85 9.04
CA THR A 48 18.52 -11.82 8.98
C THR A 48 19.76 -11.28 8.26
N THR A 49 19.66 -10.11 7.64
CA THR A 49 20.79 -9.42 7.01
C THR A 49 20.94 -8.03 7.64
N SER A 50 22.14 -7.69 8.09
CA SER A 50 22.50 -6.31 8.47
C SER A 50 22.52 -5.46 7.20
N VAL A 51 21.34 -5.02 6.76
CA VAL A 51 21.20 -4.12 5.63
C VAL A 51 21.64 -2.75 6.10
N VAL A 52 22.77 -2.26 5.58
CA VAL A 52 23.19 -0.88 5.73
C VAL A 52 22.10 -0.01 5.08
N SER A 53 21.69 1.06 5.76
CA SER A 53 20.71 2.02 5.18
C SER A 53 21.15 2.37 3.76
N PRO A 54 20.29 2.20 2.73
CA PRO A 54 20.69 2.41 1.35
C PRO A 54 21.01 3.89 1.03
N GLY A 55 20.83 4.81 1.99
CA GLY A 55 21.03 6.24 1.79
C GLY A 55 20.04 6.82 0.78
N GLY A 56 20.37 8.00 0.24
CA GLY A 56 19.56 8.66 -0.78
C GLY A 56 18.12 8.93 -0.32
N VAL A 57 17.16 8.58 -1.17
CA VAL A 57 15.70 8.78 -0.93
C VAL A 57 15.17 8.05 0.30
N PHE A 58 15.91 7.07 0.83
CA PHE A 58 15.53 6.30 2.02
C PHE A 58 16.25 6.75 3.30
N HIS A 59 16.97 7.87 3.27
CA HIS A 59 17.64 8.39 4.46
C HIS A 59 16.62 8.65 5.59
N ASN A 60 16.89 8.13 6.79
CA ASN A 60 16.00 8.13 7.95
C ASN A 60 14.62 7.47 7.76
N ARG A 61 14.39 6.75 6.65
CA ARG A 61 13.12 6.07 6.35
C ARG A 61 13.17 4.56 6.61
N PHE A 62 14.18 4.11 7.36
CA PHE A 62 14.44 2.71 7.64
C PHE A 62 13.77 2.28 8.94
N ILE A 63 12.72 1.47 8.84
CA ILE A 63 11.94 1.03 9.99
C ILE A 63 12.50 -0.30 10.49
N SER A 64 13.03 -0.31 11.72
CA SER A 64 13.51 -1.54 12.36
C SER A 64 12.40 -2.59 12.40
N SER A 65 12.70 -3.80 11.94
CA SER A 65 11.72 -4.88 11.84
C SER A 65 12.06 -6.09 12.71
N LYS A 66 11.08 -6.97 12.88
CA LYS A 66 11.23 -8.32 13.45
C LYS A 66 11.06 -9.36 12.34
N PRO A 67 11.60 -10.58 12.50
CA PRO A 67 11.48 -11.60 11.47
C PRO A 67 10.01 -11.85 11.11
N THR A 68 9.74 -11.97 9.81
CA THR A 68 8.43 -12.29 9.26
C THR A 68 8.47 -13.66 8.62
N GLN A 69 7.44 -14.47 8.81
CA GLN A 69 7.36 -15.82 8.25
C GLN A 69 6.03 -16.00 7.53
N ARG A 70 6.00 -16.85 6.49
CA ARG A 70 4.74 -17.30 5.88
C ARG A 70 3.89 -18.00 6.93
N ALA A 71 2.57 -17.93 6.78
CA ALA A 71 1.61 -18.54 7.72
C ALA A 71 1.80 -18.09 9.18
N SER A 72 2.30 -16.87 9.38
CA SER A 72 2.58 -16.33 10.70
C SER A 72 1.97 -14.93 10.86
N PRO A 73 1.39 -14.61 12.03
CA PRO A 73 0.90 -13.26 12.33
C PRO A 73 1.99 -12.18 12.34
N SER A 74 3.25 -12.58 12.23
CA SER A 74 4.38 -11.67 12.05
C SER A 74 4.25 -10.79 10.80
N LEU A 75 3.66 -11.31 9.70
CA LEU A 75 3.39 -10.53 8.48
C LEU A 75 2.34 -9.44 8.72
N ILE A 76 1.23 -9.76 9.37
CA ILE A 76 0.24 -8.75 9.81
C ILE A 76 0.91 -7.69 10.69
N SER A 77 1.70 -8.13 11.67
CA SER A 77 2.38 -7.22 12.60
C SER A 77 3.34 -6.27 11.88
N ALA A 78 4.02 -6.75 10.84
CA ALA A 78 4.90 -5.93 10.01
C ALA A 78 4.11 -4.89 9.21
N ALA A 79 3.07 -5.31 8.50
CA ALA A 79 2.20 -4.40 7.74
C ALA A 79 1.55 -3.34 8.63
N ARG A 80 1.05 -3.71 9.82
CA ARG A 80 0.52 -2.75 10.80
C ARG A 80 1.56 -1.73 11.27
N ARG A 81 2.81 -2.15 11.50
CA ARG A 81 3.90 -1.24 11.87
C ARG A 81 4.27 -0.29 10.73
N LEU A 82 4.27 -0.77 9.48
CA LEU A 82 4.50 0.06 8.30
C LEU A 82 3.42 1.13 8.16
N LEU A 83 2.15 0.74 8.27
CA LEU A 83 1.03 1.68 8.25
C LEU A 83 1.13 2.71 9.37
N ALA A 84 1.42 2.28 10.60
CA ALA A 84 1.57 3.18 11.73
C ALA A 84 2.72 4.18 11.53
N SER A 85 3.85 3.71 10.99
CA SER A 85 5.01 4.56 10.73
C SER A 85 4.70 5.60 9.66
N ALA A 86 4.14 5.19 8.52
CA ALA A 86 3.78 6.09 7.43
C ALA A 86 2.67 7.11 7.82
N LEU A 87 1.75 6.71 8.71
CA LEU A 87 0.71 7.61 9.24
C LEU A 87 1.29 8.71 10.14
N LEU A 88 2.36 8.41 10.87
CA LEU A 88 3.06 9.31 11.79
C LEU A 88 4.11 10.17 11.08
N ASP A 89 4.71 9.64 10.01
CA ASP A 89 5.75 10.31 9.21
C ASP A 89 5.23 11.59 8.56
N ASP A 90 4.10 11.50 7.85
CA ASP A 90 3.45 12.65 7.21
C ASP A 90 1.93 12.69 7.47
N PRO A 91 1.38 13.78 8.04
CA PRO A 91 -0.06 13.97 8.17
C PRO A 91 -0.82 14.05 6.82
N LEU A 92 -0.13 14.40 5.73
CA LEU A 92 -0.64 14.54 4.37
C LEU A 92 -0.71 13.21 3.62
N ASN A 93 -0.08 12.14 4.11
CA ASN A 93 -0.19 10.80 3.50
C ASN A 93 -1.66 10.35 3.41
N GLN A 94 -2.19 10.26 2.19
CA GLN A 94 -3.60 9.88 1.93
C GLN A 94 -3.79 8.42 1.54
N TYR A 95 -2.80 7.81 0.88
CA TYR A 95 -2.85 6.42 0.42
C TYR A 95 -1.61 5.65 0.86
N PHE A 96 -1.80 4.38 1.17
CA PHE A 96 -0.79 3.49 1.74
C PHE A 96 -0.76 2.20 0.94
N ALA A 97 0.23 2.06 0.06
CA ALA A 97 0.44 0.88 -0.76
C ALA A 97 1.39 -0.11 -0.06
N LEU A 98 0.97 -1.36 0.09
CA LEU A 98 1.86 -2.43 0.54
C LEU A 98 2.49 -3.09 -0.69
N VAL A 99 3.83 -3.07 -0.77
CA VAL A 99 4.60 -3.69 -1.85
C VAL A 99 5.73 -4.55 -1.28
N SER A 100 6.31 -5.41 -2.11
CA SER A 100 7.47 -6.25 -1.77
C SER A 100 8.59 -6.04 -2.77
N GLN A 101 9.80 -6.53 -2.46
CA GLN A 101 10.95 -6.51 -3.38
C GLN A 101 10.73 -7.27 -4.71
N HIS A 102 9.64 -8.04 -4.82
CA HIS A 102 9.25 -8.77 -6.04
C HIS A 102 8.09 -8.11 -6.80
N CYS A 103 7.66 -6.92 -6.37
CA CYS A 103 6.65 -6.13 -7.04
C CYS A 103 7.33 -5.15 -8.00
N VAL A 104 6.76 -4.97 -9.19
CA VAL A 104 7.22 -4.00 -10.18
C VAL A 104 6.07 -3.03 -10.50
N PRO A 105 6.35 -1.73 -10.69
CA PRO A 105 5.34 -0.81 -11.20
C PRO A 105 5.01 -1.18 -12.65
N LEU A 106 3.74 -1.05 -13.02
CA LEU A 106 3.29 -1.23 -14.40
C LEU A 106 3.07 0.09 -15.13
N LEU A 107 2.96 1.19 -14.40
CA LEU A 107 2.58 2.52 -14.89
C LEU A 107 3.45 3.58 -14.19
N SER A 108 3.58 4.77 -14.77
CA SER A 108 4.34 5.87 -14.16
C SER A 108 3.72 6.33 -12.84
N PHE A 109 4.56 6.93 -11.98
CA PHE A 109 4.10 7.54 -10.75
C PHE A 109 3.02 8.61 -10.99
N ARG A 110 3.18 9.41 -12.06
CA ARG A 110 2.18 10.43 -12.44
C ARG A 110 0.82 9.79 -12.74
N PHE A 111 0.80 8.66 -13.43
CA PHE A 111 -0.44 7.93 -13.67
C PHE A 111 -1.02 7.40 -12.36
N VAL A 112 -0.21 6.72 -11.53
CA VAL A 112 -0.64 6.22 -10.22
C VAL A 112 -1.27 7.33 -9.37
N TYR A 113 -0.61 8.48 -9.28
CA TYR A 113 -1.11 9.65 -8.57
C TYR A 113 -2.45 10.14 -9.17
N ASN A 114 -2.53 10.37 -10.47
CA ASN A 114 -3.77 10.83 -11.09
C ASN A 114 -4.89 9.78 -10.98
N TYR A 115 -4.57 8.51 -11.01
CA TYR A 115 -5.52 7.42 -10.87
C TYR A 115 -6.12 7.36 -9.47
N LEU A 116 -5.29 7.46 -8.43
CA LEU A 116 -5.72 7.44 -7.03
C LEU A 116 -6.42 8.74 -6.60
N PHE A 117 -6.01 9.89 -7.15
CA PHE A 117 -6.46 11.21 -6.66
C PHE A 117 -7.34 12.00 -7.64
N LYS A 118 -7.20 11.87 -8.97
CA LYS A 118 -7.85 12.75 -9.96
C LYS A 118 -8.99 12.12 -10.75
N ASN A 119 -8.89 10.84 -11.14
CA ASN A 119 -9.94 10.19 -11.94
C ASN A 119 -11.30 10.10 -11.22
N GLN A 120 -11.34 10.36 -9.91
CA GLN A 120 -12.55 10.39 -9.09
C GLN A 120 -13.31 11.73 -9.17
N LEU A 121 -12.69 12.82 -9.65
CA LEU A 121 -13.40 14.08 -9.95
C LEU A 121 -14.36 13.94 -11.15
N MET A 122 -14.12 13.01 -12.07
CA MET A 122 -15.08 12.70 -13.15
C MET A 122 -16.27 11.87 -12.68
N SER A 123 -16.09 11.06 -11.63
CA SER A 123 -17.20 10.33 -10.99
C SER A 123 -18.19 11.28 -10.31
N LEU A 124 -17.75 12.46 -9.87
CA LEU A 124 -18.63 13.50 -9.31
C LEU A 124 -19.59 14.12 -10.35
N ALA A 125 -19.30 13.98 -11.64
CA ALA A 125 -20.20 14.45 -12.71
C ALA A 125 -21.32 13.44 -13.03
N SER A 126 -21.24 12.22 -12.48
CA SER A 126 -22.29 11.20 -12.59
C SER A 126 -22.97 11.04 -11.23
N PHE A 127 -24.16 11.63 -11.10
CA PHE A 127 -24.95 11.68 -9.86
C PHE A 127 -25.51 10.31 -9.44
N SER A 128 -24.67 9.35 -9.05
CA SER A 128 -25.17 8.12 -8.40
C SER A 128 -24.45 7.68 -7.14
N ASP A 129 -23.16 7.96 -6.90
CA ASP A 129 -22.46 7.35 -5.75
C ASP A 129 -21.46 8.28 -5.05
N PHE A 130 -21.96 9.18 -4.19
CA PHE A 130 -21.13 10.06 -3.34
C PHE A 130 -20.27 9.31 -2.30
N ASN A 131 -20.43 7.99 -2.14
CA ASN A 131 -19.78 7.21 -1.09
C ASN A 131 -18.38 6.68 -1.44
N LEU A 132 -17.94 6.75 -2.71
CA LEU A 132 -16.62 6.25 -3.16
C LEU A 132 -15.63 7.37 -3.48
N LEU A 133 -15.72 8.50 -2.78
CA LEU A 133 -14.92 9.67 -3.10
C LEU A 133 -13.41 9.47 -2.95
N TYR A 134 -12.95 8.45 -2.21
CA TYR A 134 -11.56 7.97 -2.10
C TYR A 134 -11.55 6.52 -1.56
N PRO A 135 -11.83 5.48 -2.37
CA PRO A 135 -11.97 4.13 -1.86
C PRO A 135 -10.61 3.51 -1.55
N SER A 136 -10.60 2.47 -0.72
CA SER A 136 -9.46 1.58 -0.57
C SER A 136 -9.53 0.43 -1.56
N PHE A 137 -8.38 0.06 -2.09
CA PHE A 137 -8.22 -1.03 -3.03
C PHE A 137 -7.64 -2.25 -2.32
N ILE A 138 -8.53 -3.10 -1.86
CA ILE A 138 -8.22 -4.37 -1.20
C ILE A 138 -9.20 -5.41 -1.73
N GLU A 139 -8.68 -6.58 -2.05
CA GLU A 139 -9.50 -7.73 -2.44
C GLU A 139 -10.24 -8.27 -1.22
N ILE A 140 -11.55 -8.46 -1.36
CA ILE A 140 -12.43 -8.96 -0.29
C ILE A 140 -13.32 -10.03 -0.90
N LEU A 141 -13.02 -11.29 -0.60
CA LEU A 141 -13.73 -12.46 -1.10
C LEU A 141 -14.52 -13.09 0.05
N SER A 142 -15.82 -13.28 -0.17
CA SER A 142 -16.69 -14.11 0.66
C SER A 142 -16.81 -15.54 0.15
N GLU A 143 -16.36 -15.79 -1.08
CA GLU A 143 -16.44 -17.09 -1.74
C GLU A 143 -15.02 -17.56 -2.06
N ASP A 144 -14.54 -18.54 -1.31
CA ASP A 144 -13.29 -19.27 -1.58
C ASP A 144 -13.55 -20.76 -1.27
N PRO A 145 -13.17 -21.70 -2.16
CA PRO A 145 -13.39 -23.13 -1.92
C PRO A 145 -12.81 -23.64 -0.59
N ASN A 146 -11.77 -22.98 -0.08
CA ASN A 146 -11.08 -23.33 1.15
C ASN A 146 -11.44 -22.39 2.32
N LEU A 147 -12.48 -21.56 2.20
CA LEU A 147 -12.82 -20.54 3.21
C LEU A 147 -13.01 -21.14 4.60
N TYR A 148 -13.69 -22.29 4.69
CA TYR A 148 -13.93 -22.98 5.95
C TYR A 148 -12.63 -23.48 6.62
N GLU A 149 -11.71 -24.03 5.82
CA GLU A 149 -10.40 -24.49 6.30
C GLU A 149 -9.52 -23.30 6.71
N ARG A 150 -9.59 -22.19 5.97
CA ARG A 150 -8.90 -20.92 6.27
C ARG A 150 -9.40 -20.30 7.57
N TYR A 151 -10.72 -20.33 7.82
CA TYR A 151 -11.34 -19.82 9.05
C TYR A 151 -10.89 -20.61 10.28
N ASN A 152 -10.89 -21.95 10.18
CA ASN A 152 -10.49 -22.85 11.26
C ASN A 152 -8.97 -23.08 11.36
N ALA A 153 -8.15 -22.44 10.52
CA ALA A 153 -6.71 -22.69 10.44
C ALA A 153 -5.93 -22.39 11.73
N ARG A 154 -6.55 -21.63 12.66
CA ARG A 154 -6.01 -21.29 14.00
C ARG A 154 -6.65 -22.08 15.14
N GLY A 155 -7.52 -23.04 14.82
CA GLY A 155 -8.31 -23.83 15.77
C GLY A 155 -9.80 -23.56 15.62
N GLU A 156 -10.59 -24.58 15.97
CA GLU A 156 -12.05 -24.50 15.94
C GLU A 156 -12.57 -23.44 16.93
N ASN A 157 -13.57 -22.66 16.50
CA ASN A 157 -14.22 -21.61 17.30
C ASN A 157 -13.29 -20.48 17.80
N VAL A 158 -12.02 -20.44 17.40
CA VAL A 158 -11.06 -19.41 17.85
C VAL A 158 -11.51 -18.02 17.44
N MET A 159 -12.10 -17.88 16.26
CA MET A 159 -12.57 -16.60 15.71
C MET A 159 -13.80 -16.05 16.44
N LEU A 160 -14.58 -16.90 17.10
CA LEU A 160 -15.80 -16.51 17.81
C LEU A 160 -15.51 -15.85 19.18
N PRO A 161 -16.42 -14.98 19.67
CA PRO A 161 -17.56 -14.40 18.93
C PRO A 161 -17.20 -13.21 18.03
N GLU A 162 -15.94 -12.76 18.03
CA GLU A 162 -15.55 -11.50 17.38
C GLU A 162 -15.66 -11.50 15.87
N VAL A 163 -15.47 -12.65 15.22
CA VAL A 163 -15.63 -12.85 13.79
C VAL A 163 -16.46 -14.11 13.58
N PRO A 164 -17.79 -13.97 13.39
CA PRO A 164 -18.63 -15.04 12.86
C PRO A 164 -18.14 -15.52 11.49
N PHE A 165 -18.48 -16.76 11.11
CA PHE A 165 -18.02 -17.33 9.84
C PHE A 165 -18.53 -16.53 8.64
N GLU A 166 -19.78 -16.07 8.71
CA GLU A 166 -20.44 -15.24 7.70
C GLU A 166 -19.76 -13.88 7.47
N ASP A 167 -18.97 -13.41 8.42
CA ASP A 167 -18.21 -12.15 8.34
C ASP A 167 -16.75 -12.37 7.92
N PHE A 168 -16.27 -13.61 7.95
CA PHE A 168 -14.89 -13.93 7.57
C PHE A 168 -14.67 -13.73 6.07
N ARG A 169 -13.61 -13.01 5.72
CA ARG A 169 -13.21 -12.74 4.34
C ARG A 169 -11.75 -13.11 4.12
N VAL A 170 -11.44 -13.43 2.88
CA VAL A 170 -10.07 -13.65 2.41
C VAL A 170 -9.78 -12.73 1.22
N GLY A 171 -8.50 -12.59 0.88
CA GLY A 171 -8.09 -11.83 -0.29
C GLY A 171 -6.58 -11.66 -0.37
N SER A 172 -6.13 -10.90 -1.35
CA SER A 172 -4.71 -10.60 -1.56
C SER A 172 -4.03 -9.96 -0.33
N GLN A 173 -2.81 -10.41 -0.07
CA GLN A 173 -1.90 -9.75 0.87
C GLN A 173 -1.62 -8.28 0.49
N PHE A 174 -1.70 -7.93 -0.80
CA PHE A 174 -1.29 -6.62 -1.33
C PHE A 174 -2.51 -5.71 -1.50
N PHE A 175 -2.42 -4.50 -0.97
CA PHE A 175 -3.49 -3.52 -0.97
C PHE A 175 -2.96 -2.10 -1.17
N ILE A 176 -3.88 -1.19 -1.48
CA ILE A 176 -3.69 0.26 -1.35
C ILE A 176 -4.83 0.81 -0.49
N LEU A 177 -4.53 1.17 0.76
CA LEU A 177 -5.54 1.69 1.68
C LEU A 177 -5.54 3.21 1.68
N ASN A 178 -6.71 3.82 1.79
CA ASN A 178 -6.83 5.23 2.12
C ASN A 178 -6.45 5.47 3.61
N ARG A 179 -6.23 6.73 3.98
CA ARG A 179 -5.82 7.13 5.35
C ARG A 179 -6.84 6.73 6.41
N LYS A 180 -8.14 6.75 6.10
CA LYS A 180 -9.21 6.33 7.02
C LYS A 180 -9.02 4.85 7.38
N HIS A 181 -8.89 3.97 6.39
CA HIS A 181 -8.75 2.53 6.60
C HIS A 181 -7.38 2.13 7.16
N ALA A 182 -6.31 2.84 6.80
CA ALA A 182 -5.01 2.66 7.45
C ALA A 182 -5.10 2.91 8.98
N LYS A 183 -5.84 3.95 9.40
CA LYS A 183 -6.11 4.20 10.83
C LYS A 183 -6.97 3.11 11.47
N VAL A 184 -7.97 2.58 10.76
CA VAL A 184 -8.77 1.42 11.23
C VAL A 184 -7.87 0.22 11.52
N VAL A 185 -6.97 -0.10 10.60
CA VAL A 185 -6.03 -1.21 10.75
C VAL A 185 -5.10 -1.01 11.96
N VAL A 186 -4.53 0.18 12.13
CA VAL A 186 -3.57 0.44 13.22
C VAL A 186 -4.26 0.46 14.60
N ARG A 187 -5.48 0.99 14.68
CA ARG A 187 -6.24 1.07 15.95
C ARG A 187 -6.87 -0.25 16.38
N ASP A 188 -7.11 -1.18 15.45
CA ASP A 188 -7.80 -2.43 15.77
C ASP A 188 -7.01 -3.26 16.79
N TYR A 189 -7.69 -3.65 17.85
CA TYR A 189 -7.19 -4.59 18.84
C TYR A 189 -8.13 -5.79 19.01
N LYS A 190 -9.36 -5.71 18.48
CA LYS A 190 -10.41 -6.71 18.70
C LYS A 190 -10.16 -7.91 17.80
N LEU A 191 -10.12 -7.68 16.48
CA LEU A 191 -9.85 -8.74 15.51
C LEU A 191 -8.39 -9.17 15.59
N TRP A 192 -7.46 -8.23 15.82
CA TRP A 192 -6.04 -8.54 15.99
C TRP A 192 -5.78 -9.59 17.09
N LYS A 193 -6.53 -9.59 18.21
CA LYS A 193 -6.39 -10.62 19.26
C LYS A 193 -6.66 -12.04 18.75
N LYS A 194 -7.50 -12.20 17.72
CA LYS A 194 -7.80 -13.48 17.09
C LYS A 194 -6.74 -13.86 16.06
N PHE A 195 -6.45 -12.94 15.16
CA PHE A 195 -5.51 -13.18 14.05
C PHE A 195 -4.04 -13.26 14.48
N ARG A 196 -3.70 -12.82 15.70
CA ARG A 196 -2.36 -12.99 16.29
C ARG A 196 -2.10 -14.36 16.91
N ILE A 197 -3.14 -15.18 17.06
CA ILE A 197 -2.99 -16.54 17.55
C ILE A 197 -2.24 -17.35 16.48
N PRO A 198 -1.20 -18.11 16.84
CA PRO A 198 -0.47 -18.94 15.88
C PRO A 198 -1.38 -19.90 15.12
N CYS A 199 -1.05 -20.11 13.86
CA CYS A 199 -1.73 -21.10 13.02
C CYS A 199 -1.44 -22.51 13.52
N VAL A 200 -2.45 -23.38 13.41
CA VAL A 200 -2.34 -24.81 13.69
C VAL A 200 -2.20 -25.58 12.38
N ASN A 201 -2.99 -25.25 11.36
CA ASN A 201 -2.84 -25.78 10.00
C ASN A 201 -2.06 -24.79 9.14
N LEU A 202 -0.81 -25.09 8.80
CA LEU A 202 0.05 -24.18 8.04
C LEU A 202 -0.31 -24.10 6.54
N ASP A 203 -1.01 -25.09 6.00
CA ASP A 203 -1.33 -25.16 4.57
C ASP A 203 -2.50 -24.24 4.20
N SER A 204 -3.42 -24.02 5.15
CA SER A 204 -4.60 -23.15 4.98
C SER A 204 -4.50 -21.80 5.71
N CYS A 205 -3.45 -21.57 6.52
CA CYS A 205 -3.34 -20.36 7.31
C CYS A 205 -2.51 -19.28 6.62
N TYR A 206 -3.17 -18.24 6.14
CA TYR A 206 -2.55 -17.04 5.56
C TYR A 206 -3.06 -15.82 6.32
N PRO A 207 -2.55 -15.55 7.56
CA PRO A 207 -3.12 -14.49 8.41
C PRO A 207 -3.26 -13.13 7.75
N GLU A 208 -2.26 -12.70 7.02
CA GLU A 208 -2.26 -11.45 6.26
C GLU A 208 -3.31 -11.42 5.14
N GLU A 209 -3.65 -12.56 4.55
CA GLU A 209 -4.71 -12.68 3.53
C GLU A 209 -6.11 -12.80 4.15
N HIS A 210 -6.22 -13.00 5.47
CA HIS A 210 -7.51 -13.15 6.16
C HIS A 210 -7.87 -11.90 6.96
N TYR A 211 -6.88 -11.33 7.66
CA TYR A 211 -7.10 -10.30 8.66
C TYR A 211 -7.58 -8.96 8.07
N PHE A 212 -6.84 -8.41 7.10
CA PHE A 212 -7.16 -7.11 6.51
C PHE A 212 -8.51 -7.12 5.76
N PRO A 213 -8.83 -8.11 4.90
CA PRO A 213 -10.12 -8.13 4.23
C PRO A 213 -11.27 -8.31 5.23
N THR A 214 -11.13 -9.21 6.22
CA THR A 214 -12.16 -9.39 7.27
C THR A 214 -12.40 -8.11 8.07
N LEU A 215 -11.34 -7.45 8.53
CA LEU A 215 -11.47 -6.22 9.32
C LEU A 215 -12.16 -5.11 8.52
N LEU A 216 -11.72 -4.89 7.28
CA LEU A 216 -12.23 -3.77 6.48
C LEU A 216 -13.63 -4.04 5.94
N SER A 217 -14.01 -5.30 5.65
CA SER A 217 -15.39 -5.63 5.28
C SER A 217 -16.37 -5.41 6.45
N MET A 218 -15.95 -5.72 7.67
CA MET A 218 -16.79 -5.53 8.87
C MET A 218 -16.88 -4.05 9.28
N GLU A 219 -15.84 -3.25 9.05
CA GLU A 219 -15.80 -1.84 9.46
C GLU A 219 -16.37 -0.87 8.41
N ASP A 220 -16.07 -1.08 7.12
CA ASP A 220 -16.48 -0.18 6.03
C ASP A 220 -16.40 -0.87 4.65
N LEU A 221 -17.31 -1.82 4.39
CA LEU A 221 -17.38 -2.53 3.12
C LEU A 221 -17.56 -1.58 1.93
N ASN A 222 -18.44 -0.58 2.06
CA ASN A 222 -18.74 0.37 0.98
C ASN A 222 -17.59 1.34 0.69
N GLY A 223 -16.65 1.53 1.61
CA GLY A 223 -15.43 2.30 1.39
C GLY A 223 -14.32 1.50 0.70
N CYS A 224 -14.53 0.21 0.42
CA CYS A 224 -13.56 -0.69 -0.21
C CYS A 224 -14.07 -1.14 -1.58
N THR A 225 -13.18 -1.21 -2.58
CA THR A 225 -13.56 -1.61 -3.94
C THR A 225 -13.79 -3.11 -4.10
N GLY A 226 -13.35 -3.92 -3.15
CA GLY A 226 -13.27 -5.38 -3.29
C GLY A 226 -12.21 -5.85 -4.30
N PHE A 227 -11.36 -4.94 -4.82
CA PHE A 227 -10.37 -5.22 -5.86
C PHE A 227 -8.98 -4.73 -5.44
N THR A 228 -7.95 -5.56 -5.65
CA THR A 228 -6.55 -5.16 -5.46
C THR A 228 -5.94 -4.63 -6.75
N LEU A 229 -5.15 -3.54 -6.66
CA LEU A 229 -4.43 -2.97 -7.81
C LEU A 229 -3.08 -3.65 -8.07
N THR A 230 -2.80 -4.78 -7.43
CA THR A 230 -1.58 -5.58 -7.65
C THR A 230 -1.93 -6.86 -8.40
N ARG A 231 -1.45 -6.99 -9.63
CA ARG A 231 -1.64 -8.19 -10.45
C ARG A 231 -0.79 -9.34 -9.95
N VAL A 232 -1.40 -10.51 -9.86
CA VAL A 232 -0.74 -11.76 -9.53
C VAL A 232 -1.13 -12.80 -10.58
N ASN A 233 -0.15 -13.53 -11.11
CA ASN A 233 -0.40 -14.63 -12.02
C ASN A 233 -0.42 -15.96 -11.25
N TRP A 234 -1.57 -16.63 -11.24
CA TRP A 234 -1.78 -17.94 -10.61
C TRP A 234 -1.91 -19.08 -11.62
N THR A 235 -1.77 -18.81 -12.93
CA THR A 235 -1.94 -19.81 -13.98
C THR A 235 -0.92 -20.94 -13.82
N GLY A 236 -1.41 -22.17 -13.62
CA GLY A 236 -0.57 -23.35 -13.46
C GLY A 236 0.06 -23.52 -12.07
N CYS A 237 -0.30 -22.69 -11.09
CA CYS A 237 0.25 -22.70 -9.75
C CYS A 237 -0.71 -23.36 -8.73
N TRP A 238 -0.18 -24.26 -7.89
CA TRP A 238 -0.98 -25.06 -6.94
C TRP A 238 -0.37 -25.14 -5.54
N ASP A 239 0.86 -24.66 -5.34
CA ASP A 239 1.65 -24.75 -4.09
C ASP A 239 1.52 -23.51 -3.18
N GLY A 240 0.57 -22.62 -3.52
CA GLY A 240 0.39 -21.34 -2.84
C GLY A 240 1.48 -20.31 -3.16
N HIS A 241 2.26 -20.52 -4.22
CA HIS A 241 3.15 -19.52 -4.79
C HIS A 241 2.67 -19.09 -6.18
N PRO A 242 2.55 -17.78 -6.46
CA PRO A 242 2.22 -17.33 -7.80
C PRO A 242 3.41 -17.53 -8.75
N HIS A 243 3.13 -17.48 -10.05
CA HIS A 243 4.13 -17.58 -11.11
C HIS A 243 5.28 -16.60 -10.86
N LEU A 244 6.50 -17.12 -10.96
CA LEU A 244 7.73 -16.35 -10.83
C LEU A 244 8.25 -16.01 -12.22
N TYR A 245 8.09 -14.75 -12.62
CA TYR A 245 8.67 -14.26 -13.86
C TYR A 245 10.20 -14.25 -13.79
N THR A 246 10.83 -14.81 -14.82
CA THR A 246 12.29 -14.82 -15.01
C THR A 246 12.72 -13.77 -16.04
N PRO A 247 14.02 -13.43 -16.12
CA PRO A 247 14.53 -12.42 -17.07
C PRO A 247 14.10 -12.67 -18.52
N GLU A 248 13.99 -13.94 -18.94
CA GLU A 248 13.65 -14.34 -20.31
C GLU A 248 12.20 -14.00 -20.69
N GLU A 249 11.32 -13.85 -19.69
CA GLU A 249 9.92 -13.48 -19.91
C GLU A 249 9.72 -11.95 -19.97
N VAL A 250 10.68 -11.18 -19.45
CA VAL A 250 10.57 -9.71 -19.38
C VAL A 250 10.59 -9.14 -20.80
N SER A 251 9.48 -8.53 -21.19
CA SER A 251 9.29 -7.94 -22.50
C SER A 251 8.29 -6.77 -22.44
N PRO A 252 8.34 -5.84 -23.41
CA PRO A 252 7.31 -4.81 -23.54
C PRO A 252 5.89 -5.38 -23.62
N GLU A 253 5.73 -6.51 -24.31
CA GLU A 253 4.46 -7.22 -24.49
C GLU A 253 3.95 -7.76 -23.15
N LEU A 254 4.82 -8.37 -22.33
CA LEU A 254 4.45 -8.82 -20.99
C LEU A 254 3.93 -7.65 -20.14
N ILE A 255 4.64 -6.52 -20.09
CA ILE A 255 4.22 -5.36 -19.28
C ILE A 255 2.85 -4.84 -19.74
N ARG A 256 2.63 -4.70 -21.06
CA ARG A 256 1.33 -4.28 -21.60
C ARG A 256 0.22 -5.27 -21.27
N GLN A 257 0.50 -6.57 -21.36
CA GLN A 257 -0.46 -7.62 -20.97
C GLN A 257 -0.81 -7.54 -19.49
N LEU A 258 0.18 -7.30 -18.62
CA LEU A 258 0.00 -7.18 -17.18
C LEU A 258 -0.87 -5.98 -16.77
N ARG A 259 -0.89 -4.90 -17.56
CA ARG A 259 -1.79 -3.74 -17.34
C ARG A 259 -3.27 -4.07 -17.55
N VAL A 260 -3.58 -5.03 -18.43
CA VAL A 260 -4.97 -5.37 -18.79
C VAL A 260 -5.73 -5.92 -17.59
N SER A 261 -6.95 -5.45 -17.38
CA SER A 261 -7.83 -5.90 -16.30
C SER A 261 -9.22 -6.17 -16.87
N ASN A 262 -9.91 -7.17 -16.33
CA ASN A 262 -11.31 -7.46 -16.63
C ASN A 262 -12.27 -6.64 -15.73
N SER A 263 -11.72 -5.83 -14.83
CA SER A 263 -12.44 -4.92 -13.95
C SER A 263 -12.46 -3.50 -14.53
N SER A 264 -13.30 -2.63 -13.98
CA SER A 264 -13.23 -1.17 -14.24
C SER A 264 -11.93 -0.54 -13.72
N TYR A 265 -11.16 -1.27 -12.92
CA TYR A 265 -9.88 -0.82 -12.36
C TYR A 265 -8.67 -1.37 -13.10
N SER A 266 -7.63 -0.55 -13.27
CA SER A 266 -6.32 -0.95 -13.83
C SER A 266 -5.40 -1.52 -12.76
N TYR A 267 -4.51 -2.44 -13.13
CA TYR A 267 -3.42 -2.86 -12.24
C TYR A 267 -2.29 -1.83 -12.26
N LEU A 268 -1.84 -1.41 -11.07
CA LEU A 268 -0.73 -0.46 -10.90
C LEU A 268 0.60 -1.16 -10.67
N PHE A 269 0.57 -2.37 -10.10
CA PHE A 269 1.74 -3.19 -9.82
C PHE A 269 1.53 -4.61 -10.32
N ALA A 270 2.62 -5.34 -10.56
CA ALA A 270 2.60 -6.78 -10.80
C ALA A 270 3.63 -7.51 -9.93
N ARG A 271 3.35 -8.78 -9.65
CA ARG A 271 4.25 -9.74 -8.98
C ARG A 271 3.99 -11.16 -9.52
N LYS A 272 4.94 -12.10 -9.41
CA LYS A 272 6.22 -12.04 -8.69
C LYS A 272 7.39 -12.08 -9.68
N PHE A 273 8.29 -11.10 -9.60
CA PHE A 273 9.48 -11.06 -10.44
C PHE A 273 10.70 -11.57 -9.66
N SER A 274 11.55 -12.37 -10.32
CA SER A 274 12.85 -12.75 -9.76
C SER A 274 13.76 -11.50 -9.65
N PRO A 275 14.70 -11.46 -8.67
CA PRO A 275 15.64 -10.34 -8.55
C PRO A 275 16.43 -10.06 -9.84
N GLU A 276 16.71 -11.11 -10.61
CA GLU A 276 17.44 -11.06 -11.88
C GLU A 276 16.67 -10.29 -12.97
N CYS A 277 15.36 -10.10 -12.82
CA CYS A 277 14.55 -9.30 -13.74
C CYS A 277 14.89 -7.80 -13.68
N LEU A 278 15.64 -7.32 -12.69
CA LEU A 278 15.90 -5.88 -12.53
C LEU A 278 16.54 -5.26 -13.78
N ALA A 279 17.61 -5.87 -14.31
CA ALA A 279 18.30 -5.34 -15.49
C ALA A 279 17.36 -5.24 -16.72
N PRO A 280 16.70 -6.31 -17.18
CA PRO A 280 15.81 -6.21 -18.34
C PRO A 280 14.57 -5.33 -18.10
N LEU A 281 14.10 -5.18 -16.86
CA LEU A 281 13.04 -4.23 -16.53
C LEU A 281 13.51 -2.78 -16.67
N MET A 282 14.74 -2.49 -16.23
CA MET A 282 15.33 -1.16 -16.38
C MET A 282 15.59 -0.81 -17.84
N ASP A 283 15.98 -1.80 -18.67
CA ASP A 283 16.21 -1.61 -20.11
C ASP A 283 14.95 -1.15 -20.87
N ILE A 284 13.76 -1.49 -20.37
CA ILE A 284 12.47 -1.12 -21.00
C ILE A 284 11.69 -0.06 -20.20
N ALA A 285 12.25 0.46 -19.11
CA ALA A 285 11.51 1.28 -18.16
C ALA A 285 10.97 2.58 -18.77
N ASP A 286 11.83 3.34 -19.45
CA ASP A 286 11.47 4.65 -20.04
C ASP A 286 10.57 4.50 -21.28
N ASP A 287 10.77 3.44 -22.06
CA ASP A 287 10.04 3.21 -23.30
C ASP A 287 8.68 2.53 -23.11
N VAL A 288 8.50 1.81 -22.00
CA VAL A 288 7.32 0.98 -21.75
C VAL A 288 6.69 1.31 -20.42
N ILE A 289 7.38 1.10 -19.29
CA ILE A 289 6.79 1.14 -17.95
C ILE A 289 6.33 2.56 -17.60
N PHE A 290 7.14 3.57 -17.91
CA PHE A 290 6.88 4.97 -17.60
C PHE A 290 6.31 5.76 -18.79
N ARG A 291 5.93 5.04 -19.85
CA ARG A 291 5.28 5.58 -21.04
C ARG A 291 3.80 5.18 -21.04
N ASP A 292 3.00 6.03 -20.41
CA ASP A 292 1.55 5.87 -20.25
C ASP A 292 0.74 6.71 -21.25
#